data_AF-A0A1J5RLI0-F1
#
_entry.id   AF-A0A1J5RLI0-F1
#
_cell.length_a   1.000
_cell.length_b   1.000
_cell.length_c   1.000
_cell.angle_alpha   90.00
_cell.angle_beta   90.00
_cell.angle_gamma   90.00
#
_symmetry.space_group_name_H-M   'P 1'
#
loop_
_entity.id
_entity.type
_entity.pdbx_description
1 polymer ?
#
loop_
_entity_poly.entity_id
_entity_poly.type
_entity_poly.pdbx_seq_one_letter_code
_entity_poly.pdbx_strand_id
1 'polypeptide(L)'
;MSVEILKFFLERIAAQLGLGSAPIYLTRSQIAHVAQFKNSHSLASAFSRGIAKRQPRWLAFQATVGNGAHRVASERVAHWLAIEARMLPMPAMETRGGDPLAAAWNKTVA
;
A
#
# COMPACT_ATOMS: atom_id res chain seq x y z
N MET A 1 -17.58 -0.81 -10.08
CA MET A 1 -17.00 -1.66 -9.02
C MET A 1 -15.66 -1.14 -8.50
N SER A 2 -14.55 -1.15 -9.26
CA SER A 2 -13.25 -0.65 -8.75
C SER A 2 -13.28 0.82 -8.30
N VAL A 3 -13.99 1.68 -9.04
CA VAL A 3 -14.14 3.11 -8.71
C VAL A 3 -14.87 3.34 -7.38
N GLU A 4 -15.92 2.57 -7.08
CA GLU A 4 -16.70 2.70 -5.84
C GLU A 4 -15.90 2.23 -4.63
N ILE A 5 -15.12 1.15 -4.78
CA ILE A 5 -14.21 0.65 -3.75
C ILE A 5 -13.15 1.72 -3.43
N LEU A 6 -12.54 2.31 -4.45
CA LEU A 6 -11.55 3.38 -4.23
C LEU A 6 -12.16 4.61 -3.57
N LYS A 7 -13.38 5.00 -3.98
CA LYS A 7 -14.13 6.09 -3.34
C LYS A 7 -14.36 5.82 -1.85
N PHE A 8 -14.81 4.62 -1.49
CA PHE A 8 -14.98 4.20 -0.09
C PHE A 8 -13.69 4.35 0.72
N PHE A 9 -12.54 3.92 0.18
CA PHE A 9 -11.26 4.05 0.90
C PHE A 9 -10.73 5.48 0.94
N LEU A 10 -11.02 6.31 -0.06
CA LEU A 10 -10.71 7.75 -0.01
C LEU A 10 -11.52 8.45 1.08
N GLU A 11 -12.82 8.17 1.18
CA GLU A 11 -13.68 8.68 2.26
C GLU A 11 -13.19 8.23 3.65
N ARG A 12 -12.77 6.97 3.77
CA ARG A 12 -12.15 6.45 5.00
C ARG A 12 -10.84 7.16 5.35
N ILE A 13 -9.98 7.42 4.36
CA ILE A 13 -8.74 8.20 4.57
C ILE A 13 -9.09 9.60 5.08
N ALA A 14 -10.06 10.27 4.46
CA ALA A 14 -10.50 11.60 4.88
C ALA A 14 -10.98 11.59 6.34
N ALA A 15 -11.85 10.63 6.70
CA ALA A 15 -12.38 10.47 8.05
C ALA A 15 -11.27 10.22 9.08
N GLN A 16 -10.30 9.35 8.78
CA GLN A 16 -9.16 9.09 9.67
C GLN A 16 -8.26 10.32 9.87
N LEU A 17 -8.22 11.22 8.89
CA LEU A 17 -7.46 12.47 8.98
C LEU A 17 -8.28 13.64 9.53
N GLY A 18 -9.57 13.44 9.83
CA GLY A 18 -10.49 14.51 10.25
C GLY A 18 -10.76 15.56 9.17
N LEU A 19 -10.76 15.15 7.90
CA LEU A 19 -10.94 16.03 6.74
C LEU A 19 -12.28 15.77 6.05
N GLY A 20 -12.85 16.79 5.41
CA GLY A 20 -14.08 16.66 4.62
C GLY A 20 -13.90 15.89 3.30
N SER A 21 -12.66 15.76 2.81
CA SER A 21 -12.31 14.93 1.65
C SER A 21 -10.85 14.49 1.74
N ALA A 22 -10.50 13.42 1.01
CA ALA A 22 -9.13 12.94 0.97
C ALA A 22 -8.24 13.99 0.29
N PRO A 23 -7.06 14.33 0.85
CA PRO A 23 -6.14 15.22 0.17
C PRO A 23 -5.65 14.57 -1.13
N ILE A 24 -5.21 15.35 -2.11
CA ILE A 24 -4.67 14.77 -3.36
C ILE A 24 -3.42 13.93 -3.07
N TYR A 25 -2.58 14.40 -2.14
CA TYR A 25 -1.37 13.72 -1.70
C TYR A 25 -1.30 13.55 -0.19
N LEU A 26 -0.75 12.41 0.25
CA LEU A 26 -0.46 12.08 1.63
C LEU A 26 1.04 12.16 1.89
N THR A 27 1.37 12.72 3.05
CA THR A 27 2.71 12.65 3.64
C THR A 27 2.92 11.29 4.31
N ARG A 28 4.18 10.90 4.53
CA ARG A 28 4.50 9.65 5.25
C ARG A 28 3.84 9.56 6.64
N SER A 29 3.70 10.70 7.33
CA SER A 29 3.04 10.75 8.64
C SER A 29 1.53 10.49 8.52
N GLN A 30 0.87 11.04 7.50
CA GLN A 30 -0.53 10.76 7.24
C GLN A 30 -0.75 9.31 6.80
N ILE A 31 0.14 8.75 5.97
CA ILE A 31 0.07 7.33 5.59
C ILE A 31 0.24 6.44 6.83
N ALA A 32 1.19 6.76 7.71
CA ALA A 32 1.36 6.04 8.97
C ALA A 32 0.11 6.11 9.85
N HIS A 33 -0.51 7.29 9.96
CA HIS A 33 -1.75 7.45 10.72
C HIS A 33 -2.90 6.60 10.12
N VAL A 34 -3.12 6.69 8.81
CA VAL A 34 -4.12 5.88 8.09
C VAL A 34 -3.87 4.38 8.31
N ALA A 35 -2.60 3.97 8.24
CA ALA A 35 -2.14 2.59 8.47
C ALA A 35 -2.12 2.17 9.95
N GLN A 36 -2.55 3.03 10.88
CA GLN A 36 -2.60 2.79 12.33
C GLN A 36 -1.22 2.58 12.99
N PHE A 37 -0.21 3.28 12.50
CA PHE A 37 1.12 3.36 13.11
C PHE A 37 1.30 4.68 13.86
N LYS A 38 2.04 4.62 14.98
CA LYS A 38 2.39 5.79 15.80
C LYS A 38 3.04 6.92 15.00
N ASN A 39 3.93 6.58 14.07
CA ASN A 39 4.64 7.52 13.22
C ASN A 39 5.21 6.86 11.96
N SER A 40 5.76 7.68 11.07
CA SER A 40 6.37 7.25 9.81
C SER A 40 7.57 6.32 10.00
N HIS A 41 8.32 6.45 11.10
CA HIS A 41 9.44 5.56 11.42
C HIS A 41 8.94 4.14 11.77
N SER A 42 7.90 4.02 12.59
CA SER A 42 7.30 2.72 12.93
C SER A 42 6.73 2.04 11.69
N LEU A 43 6.07 2.79 10.80
CA LEU A 43 5.60 2.29 9.50
C LEU A 43 6.76 1.79 8.65
N ALA A 44 7.82 2.60 8.46
CA ALA A 44 8.97 2.21 7.65
C ALA A 44 9.68 0.96 8.20
N SER A 45 9.84 0.88 9.52
CA SER A 45 10.43 -0.27 10.20
C SER A 45 9.59 -1.55 10.02
N ALA A 46 8.26 -1.44 10.12
CA ALA A 46 7.35 -2.56 9.88
C ALA A 46 7.34 -2.99 8.42
N PHE A 47 7.34 -2.02 7.49
CA PHE A 47 7.44 -2.25 6.05
C PHE A 47 8.71 -3.02 5.70
N SER A 48 9.89 -2.54 6.13
CA SER A 48 11.17 -3.22 5.84
C SER A 48 11.21 -4.66 6.35
N ARG A 49 10.74 -4.91 7.59
CA ARG A 49 10.64 -6.28 8.12
C ARG A 49 9.63 -7.13 7.35
N GLY A 50 8.51 -6.52 6.97
CA GLY A 50 7.45 -7.17 6.22
C GLY A 50 7.86 -7.62 4.84
N ILE A 51 8.58 -6.76 4.11
CA ILE A 51 9.19 -7.07 2.82
C ILE A 51 10.22 -8.20 2.95
N ALA A 52 11.12 -8.14 3.93
CA ALA A 52 12.09 -9.21 4.17
C ALA A 52 11.41 -10.57 4.44
N LYS A 53 10.23 -10.56 5.05
CA LYS A 53 9.39 -11.75 5.31
C LYS A 53 8.38 -12.06 4.19
N ARG A 54 8.42 -11.34 3.07
CA ARG A 54 7.50 -11.46 1.93
C ARG A 54 6.02 -11.45 2.33
N GLN A 55 5.67 -10.63 3.32
CA GLN A 55 4.30 -10.53 3.80
C GLN A 55 3.39 -9.85 2.75
N PRO A 56 2.25 -10.46 2.38
CA PRO A 56 1.39 -9.97 1.29
C PRO A 56 0.98 -8.50 1.42
N ARG A 57 0.62 -8.04 2.63
CA ARG A 57 0.27 -6.64 2.90
C ARG A 57 1.35 -5.65 2.46
N TRP A 58 2.61 -6.00 2.70
CA TRP A 58 3.75 -5.12 2.43
C TRP A 58 4.20 -5.21 0.97
N LEU A 59 4.02 -6.36 0.32
CA LEU A 59 4.15 -6.47 -1.13
C LEU A 59 3.10 -5.61 -1.84
N ALA A 60 1.85 -5.65 -1.38
CA ALA A 60 0.79 -4.76 -1.87
C ALA A 60 1.15 -3.28 -1.67
N PHE A 61 1.64 -2.92 -0.46
CA PHE A 61 2.10 -1.57 -0.15
C PHE A 61 3.21 -1.13 -1.11
N GLN A 62 4.20 -1.99 -1.35
CA GLN A 62 5.31 -1.69 -2.27
C GLN A 62 4.82 -1.47 -3.70
N ALA A 63 3.94 -2.34 -4.19
CA ALA A 63 3.41 -2.24 -5.56
C ALA A 63 2.55 -0.99 -5.76
N THR A 64 1.76 -0.61 -4.76
CA THR A 64 0.82 0.51 -4.88
C THR A 64 1.43 1.83 -4.43
N VAL A 65 1.99 1.94 -3.23
CA VAL A 65 2.52 3.20 -2.65
C VAL A 65 3.94 3.50 -3.14
N GLY A 66 4.73 2.46 -3.40
CA GLY A 66 6.14 2.58 -3.76
C GLY A 66 7.07 2.77 -2.55
N ASN A 67 8.38 2.69 -2.80
CA ASN A 67 9.39 2.83 -1.75
C ASN A 67 9.87 4.28 -1.64
N GLY A 68 9.98 4.83 -0.42
CA GLY A 68 10.64 6.11 -0.17
C GLY A 68 9.94 7.38 -0.69
N ALA A 69 8.70 7.33 -1.18
CA ALA A 69 8.01 8.54 -1.60
C ALA A 69 7.72 9.48 -0.41
N HIS A 70 8.04 10.77 -0.57
CA HIS A 70 7.74 11.82 0.43
C HIS A 70 6.30 12.33 0.31
N ARG A 71 5.71 12.18 -0.88
CA ARG A 71 4.33 12.50 -1.23
C ARG A 71 3.77 11.36 -2.06
N VAL A 72 2.63 10.80 -1.65
CA VAL A 72 1.97 9.70 -2.35
C VAL A 72 0.54 10.12 -2.68
N ALA A 73 0.08 9.88 -3.90
CA ALA A 73 -1.31 10.14 -4.26
C ALA A 73 -2.25 9.33 -3.36
N SER A 74 -3.30 9.96 -2.81
CA SER A 74 -4.25 9.28 -1.93
C SER A 74 -4.91 8.07 -2.58
N GLU A 75 -5.14 8.12 -3.89
CA GLU A 75 -5.66 7.01 -4.68
C GLU A 75 -4.77 5.76 -4.59
N ARG A 76 -3.44 5.91 -4.57
CA ARG A 76 -2.50 4.79 -4.44
C ARG A 76 -2.59 4.16 -3.05
N VAL A 77 -2.81 4.97 -2.02
CA VAL A 77 -3.02 4.51 -0.64
C VAL A 77 -4.39 3.86 -0.48
N ALA A 78 -5.43 4.43 -1.10
CA ALA A 78 -6.76 3.82 -1.15
C ALA A 78 -6.72 2.46 -1.85
N HIS A 79 -5.97 2.34 -2.94
CA HIS A 79 -5.76 1.09 -3.66
C HIS A 79 -5.06 0.05 -2.79
N TRP A 80 -4.01 0.44 -2.06
CA TRP A 80 -3.36 -0.43 -1.08
C TRP A 80 -4.34 -0.98 -0.04
N LEU A 81 -5.13 -0.08 0.59
CA LEU A 81 -6.09 -0.46 1.62
C LEU A 81 -7.17 -1.40 1.08
N ALA A 82 -7.60 -1.19 -0.16
CA ALA A 82 -8.56 -2.07 -0.83
C ALA A 82 -8.00 -3.47 -1.08
N ILE A 83 -6.71 -3.60 -1.43
CA ILE A 83 -6.03 -4.90 -1.54
C ILE A 83 -5.88 -5.54 -0.17
N GLU A 84 -5.49 -4.77 0.85
CA GLU A 84 -5.38 -5.25 2.23
C GLU A 84 -6.72 -5.80 2.75
N ALA A 85 -7.83 -5.14 2.40
CA ALA A 85 -9.19 -5.56 2.71
C ALA A 85 -9.72 -6.68 1.79
N ARG A 86 -8.91 -7.19 0.87
CA ARG A 86 -9.27 -8.22 -0.13
C ARG A 86 -10.44 -7.82 -1.04
N MET A 87 -10.66 -6.52 -1.23
CA MET A 87 -11.69 -5.97 -2.12
C MET A 87 -11.16 -5.74 -3.54
N LEU A 88 -9.83 -5.62 -3.70
CA LEU A 88 -9.15 -5.60 -4.99
C LEU A 88 -8.09 -6.71 -5.05
N PRO A 89 -7.84 -7.27 -6.25
CA PRO A 89 -6.81 -8.29 -6.40
C PRO A 89 -5.42 -7.71 -6.15
N MET A 90 -4.50 -8.56 -5.69
CA MET A 90 -3.08 -8.20 -5.62
C MET A 90 -2.60 -7.82 -7.02
N PRO A 91 -1.95 -6.66 -7.22
CA PRO A 91 -1.40 -6.30 -8.51
C PRO A 91 -0.36 -7.33 -8.93
N ALA A 92 -0.30 -7.60 -10.24
CA ALA A 92 0.82 -8.36 -10.79
C ALA A 92 2.10 -7.64 -10.40
N MET A 93 2.95 -8.31 -9.63
CA MET A 93 4.26 -7.79 -9.28
C MET A 93 5.06 -7.74 -10.58
N GLU A 94 5.11 -6.58 -11.24
CA GLU A 94 6.02 -6.39 -12.35
C GLU A 94 7.43 -6.70 -11.85
N THR A 95 8.03 -7.71 -12.46
CA THR A 95 9.46 -7.95 -12.38
C THR A 95 10.13 -6.71 -12.94
N ARG A 96 10.48 -5.75 -12.08
CA ARG A 96 11.51 -4.79 -12.46
C ARG A 96 12.74 -5.62 -12.77
N GLY A 97 13.05 -5.72 -14.07
CA GLY A 97 14.13 -6.54 -14.62
C GLY A 97 15.39 -6.35 -13.78
N GLY A 98 15.78 -7.41 -13.08
CA GLY A 98 16.85 -7.38 -12.08
C GLY A 98 16.52 -8.06 -10.76
N ASP A 99 15.27 -8.50 -10.52
CA ASP A 99 14.93 -9.21 -9.28
C ASP A 99 15.00 -10.74 -9.46
N PRO A 100 16.04 -11.45 -8.95
CA PRO A 100 16.14 -12.91 -9.02
C PRO A 100 14.97 -13.62 -8.27
N LEU A 101 14.15 -12.89 -7.53
CA LEU A 101 13.08 -13.41 -6.67
C LEU A 101 11.75 -13.71 -7.38
N ALA A 102 11.60 -13.33 -8.64
CA ALA A 102 10.41 -13.70 -9.42
C ALA A 102 10.49 -15.12 -10.01
N ALA A 103 11.70 -15.62 -10.27
CA ALA A 103 11.91 -16.98 -10.76
C ALA A 103 11.51 -18.06 -9.73
N ALA A 104 11.54 -17.73 -8.44
CA ALA A 104 11.31 -18.70 -7.37
C ALA A 104 9.82 -19.01 -7.12
N TRP A 105 8.89 -18.08 -7.37
CA TRP A 105 7.46 -18.31 -7.11
C TRP A 105 6.76 -19.07 -8.25
N ASN A 106 7.16 -18.83 -9.51
CA ASN A 106 6.62 -19.56 -10.66
C ASN A 106 6.98 -21.06 -10.66
N LYS A 107 7.90 -21.51 -9.80
CA LYS A 107 8.23 -22.94 -9.63
C LYS A 107 7.42 -23.65 -8.54
N THR A 108 6.65 -22.94 -7.73
CA THR A 108 5.89 -23.54 -6.61
C THR A 108 4.39 -23.70 -6.91
N VAL A 109 3.93 -23.14 -8.04
CA VAL A 109 2.52 -23.20 -8.48
C VAL A 109 2.35 -23.83 -9.88
N ALA A 110 3.36 -24.56 -10.36
CA ALA A 110 3.29 -25.38 -11.58
C ALA A 110 3.40 -26.86 -11.22
#